data_AF-A0A7C4BTM4-F1
#
_entry.id   AF-A0A7C4BTM4-F1
#
_cell.length_a   1.000
_cell.length_b   1.000
_cell.length_c   1.000
_cell.angle_alpha   90.00
_cell.angle_beta   90.00
_cell.angle_gamma   90.00
#
_symmetry.space_group_name_H-M   'P 1'
#
loop_
_entity.id
_entity.type
_entity.pdbx_description
1 polymer ?
#
loop_
_entity_poly.entity_id
_entity_poly.type
_entity_poly.pdbx_seq_one_letter_code
_entity_poly.pdbx_strand_id
1 'polypeptide(L)'
;MFWWRKKRKIMPEPELTREEIEELVDENIKFAKIYANHGDVSGMETSLEIVMKYGQKIGKSLSSDEVAKIKFEGYDLGAKLMRKRANELKNAGRISEAENAEMLADSYTSEAMMLKQTF
;
A
#
# COMPACT_ATOMS: atom_id res chain seq x y z
N MET A 1 -14.44 44.38 -2.42
CA MET A 1 -14.56 43.44 -1.27
C MET A 1 -13.49 42.37 -1.41
N PHE A 2 -12.44 42.42 -0.58
CA PHE A 2 -11.35 41.44 -0.59
C PHE A 2 -11.66 40.28 0.36
N TRP A 3 -11.91 39.08 -0.18
CA TRP A 3 -11.97 37.85 0.60
C TRP A 3 -10.56 37.29 0.78
N TRP A 4 -9.99 37.48 1.97
CA TRP A 4 -8.70 36.92 2.35
C TRP A 4 -8.84 35.40 2.53
N ARG A 5 -8.31 34.61 1.58
CA ARG A 5 -8.09 33.17 1.78
C ARG A 5 -7.05 32.99 2.90
N LYS A 6 -7.50 32.57 4.09
CA LYS A 6 -6.61 32.08 5.15
C LYS A 6 -5.82 30.89 4.61
N LYS A 7 -4.54 31.10 4.29
CA LYS A 7 -3.59 29.99 4.08
C LYS A 7 -3.53 29.19 5.37
N ARG A 8 -3.94 27.91 5.32
CA ARG A 8 -3.71 26.98 6.44
C ARG A 8 -2.20 27.00 6.71
N LYS A 9 -1.80 27.31 7.94
CA LYS A 9 -0.42 27.13 8.37
C LYS A 9 -0.15 25.63 8.27
N ILE A 10 0.61 25.22 7.25
CA ILE A 10 1.19 23.89 7.19
C ILE A 10 2.06 23.83 8.43
N MET A 11 1.67 23.04 9.43
CA MET A 11 2.56 22.75 10.53
C MET A 11 3.80 22.10 9.91
N PRO A 12 5.02 22.60 10.21
CA PRO A 12 6.21 21.91 9.74
C PRO A 12 6.14 20.46 10.24
N GLU A 13 6.38 19.50 9.35
CA GLU A 13 6.58 18.12 9.78
C GLU A 13 7.66 18.14 10.88
N PRO A 14 7.48 17.41 12.00
CA PRO A 14 8.55 17.30 12.98
C PRO A 14 9.82 16.86 12.25
N GLU A 15 10.90 17.62 12.43
CA GLU A 15 12.19 17.30 11.81
C GLU A 15 12.74 16.06 12.50
N LEU A 16 12.38 14.88 11.98
CA LEU A 16 13.01 13.63 12.35
C LEU A 16 14.52 13.73 12.03
N THR A 17 15.34 13.26 12.96
CA THR A 17 16.76 13.10 12.75
C THR A 17 17.02 12.06 11.65
N ARG A 18 18.23 12.08 11.09
CA ARG A 18 18.61 11.11 10.05
C ARG A 18 18.49 9.66 10.54
N GLU A 19 18.85 9.41 11.80
CA GLU A 19 18.78 8.08 12.43
C GLU A 19 17.32 7.61 12.57
N GLU A 20 16.42 8.48 13.06
CA GLU A 20 14.99 8.18 13.16
C GLU A 20 14.35 7.92 11.78
N ILE A 21 14.77 8.67 10.74
CA ILE A 21 14.31 8.43 9.37
C ILE A 21 14.78 7.07 8.86
N GLU A 22 16.02 6.70 9.16
CA GLU A 22 16.59 5.43 8.74
C GLU A 22 15.87 4.24 9.39
N GLU A 23 15.63 4.31 10.71
CA GLU A 23 14.84 3.31 11.43
C GLU A 23 13.42 3.21 10.88
N LEU A 24 12.75 4.34 10.66
CA LEU A 24 11.40 4.39 10.09
C LEU A 24 11.33 3.72 8.72
N VAL A 25 12.31 3.99 7.85
CA VAL A 25 12.39 3.38 6.52
C VAL A 25 12.59 1.87 6.64
N ASP A 26 13.52 1.42 7.47
CA ASP A 26 13.82 0.00 7.62
C ASP A 26 12.66 -0.80 8.23
N GLU A 27 11.95 -0.23 9.19
CA GLU A 27 10.73 -0.81 9.73
C GLU A 27 9.63 -0.92 8.68
N ASN A 28 9.41 0.14 7.90
CA ASN A 28 8.36 0.12 6.88
C ASN A 28 8.67 -0.80 5.70
N ILE A 29 9.94 -1.02 5.37
CA ILE A 29 10.32 -2.09 4.42
C ILE A 29 9.90 -3.46 4.98
N LYS A 30 10.13 -3.73 6.27
CA LYS A 30 9.72 -4.98 6.92
C LYS A 30 8.19 -5.09 6.96
N PHE A 31 7.49 -4.02 7.33
CA PHE A 31 6.03 -4.01 7.36
C PHE A 31 5.42 -4.24 5.97
N ALA A 32 5.94 -3.60 4.93
CA ALA A 32 5.47 -3.82 3.57
C ALA A 32 5.55 -5.30 3.17
N LYS A 33 6.67 -5.97 3.48
CA LYS A 33 6.87 -7.41 3.24
C LYS A 33 5.93 -8.27 4.08
N ILE A 34 5.71 -7.93 5.35
CA ILE A 34 4.78 -8.65 6.23
C ILE A 34 3.35 -8.52 5.68
N TYR A 35 2.90 -7.31 5.39
CA TYR A 35 1.55 -7.06 4.86
C TYR A 35 1.33 -7.74 3.51
N ALA A 36 2.32 -7.68 2.60
CA ALA A 36 2.28 -8.43 1.34
C ALA A 36 2.08 -9.94 1.57
N ASN A 37 2.86 -10.53 2.48
CA ASN A 37 2.75 -11.95 2.84
C ASN A 37 1.41 -12.33 3.51
N HIS A 38 0.66 -11.37 4.04
CA HIS A 38 -0.67 -11.60 4.59
C HIS A 38 -1.79 -11.20 3.62
N GLY A 39 -1.45 -10.68 2.42
CA GLY A 39 -2.41 -10.15 1.46
C GLY A 39 -3.13 -8.88 1.92
N ASP A 40 -2.55 -8.16 2.89
CA ASP A 40 -3.02 -6.85 3.32
C ASP A 40 -2.47 -5.76 2.39
N VAL A 41 -3.18 -5.54 1.28
CA VAL A 41 -2.77 -4.59 0.24
C VAL A 41 -2.70 -3.16 0.77
N SER A 42 -3.63 -2.76 1.65
CA SER A 42 -3.67 -1.39 2.18
C SER A 42 -2.48 -1.11 3.09
N GLY A 43 -2.17 -2.04 4.00
CA GLY A 43 -1.01 -1.93 4.88
C GLY A 43 0.29 -1.89 4.07
N MET A 44 0.41 -2.76 3.07
CA MET A 44 1.57 -2.82 2.17
C MET A 44 1.80 -1.51 1.43
N GLU A 45 0.78 -0.98 0.74
CA GLU A 45 0.90 0.27 -0.02
C GLU A 45 1.26 1.46 0.88
N THR A 46 0.65 1.55 2.05
CA THR A 46 0.93 2.61 3.04
C THR A 46 2.39 2.54 3.50
N SER A 47 2.89 1.35 3.84
CA SER A 47 4.29 1.20 4.25
C SER A 47 5.26 1.53 3.11
N LEU A 48 4.97 1.13 1.86
CA LEU A 48 5.79 1.50 0.71
C LEU A 48 5.79 3.01 0.45
N GLU A 49 4.65 3.69 0.62
CA GLU A 49 4.57 5.15 0.50
C GLU A 49 5.48 5.85 1.52
N ILE A 50 5.51 5.37 2.77
CA ILE A 50 6.41 5.89 3.81
C ILE A 50 7.88 5.68 3.41
N VAL A 51 8.23 4.48 2.94
CA VAL A 51 9.59 4.17 2.45
C VAL A 51 9.98 5.10 1.31
N MET A 52 9.10 5.34 0.33
CA MET A 52 9.40 6.23 -0.80
C MET A 52 9.54 7.69 -0.34
N LYS A 53 8.65 8.16 0.54
CA LYS A 53 8.64 9.54 1.03
C LYS A 53 9.89 9.88 1.85
N TYR A 54 10.26 8.99 2.77
CA TYR A 54 11.35 9.26 3.71
C TYR A 54 12.69 8.73 3.22
N GLY A 55 12.71 7.64 2.46
CA GLY A 55 13.91 7.10 1.84
C GLY A 55 14.60 8.10 0.91
N GLN A 56 13.81 8.87 0.15
CA GLN A 56 14.32 9.97 -0.69
C GLN A 56 15.07 11.04 0.13
N LYS A 57 14.64 11.33 1.38
CA LYS A 57 15.28 12.34 2.24
C LYS A 57 16.69 11.94 2.68
N ILE A 58 16.98 10.64 2.77
CA ILE A 58 18.27 10.10 3.24
C ILE A 58 19.08 9.39 2.15
N GLY A 59 18.60 9.40 0.90
CA GLY A 59 19.26 8.72 -0.23
C GLY A 59 19.20 7.20 -0.16
N LYS A 60 18.25 6.63 0.60
CA LYS A 60 18.03 5.19 0.76
C LYS A 60 16.72 4.84 0.05
N SER A 61 16.76 4.08 -1.03
CA SER A 61 15.56 3.69 -1.77
C SER A 61 15.60 2.22 -2.12
N LEU A 62 14.44 1.58 -2.11
CA LEU A 62 14.27 0.25 -2.72
C LEU A 62 14.47 0.35 -4.23
N SER A 63 14.98 -0.72 -4.83
CA SER A 63 14.99 -0.83 -6.29
C SER A 63 13.56 -0.96 -6.82
N SER A 64 13.35 -0.57 -8.08
CA SER A 64 12.07 -0.77 -8.78
C SER A 64 11.62 -2.23 -8.71
N ASP A 65 12.57 -3.16 -8.88
CA ASP A 65 12.30 -4.59 -8.93
C ASP A 65 11.91 -5.14 -7.55
N GLU A 66 12.52 -4.64 -6.47
CA GLU A 66 12.15 -5.04 -5.11
C GLU A 66 10.74 -4.54 -4.76
N VAL A 67 10.42 -3.28 -5.11
CA VAL A 67 9.06 -2.74 -4.93
C VAL A 67 8.05 -3.54 -5.75
N ALA A 68 8.36 -3.85 -7.01
CA ALA A 68 7.48 -4.62 -7.89
C ALA A 68 7.21 -6.03 -7.36
N LYS A 69 8.23 -6.71 -6.80
CA LYS A 69 8.07 -8.03 -6.15
C LYS A 69 7.18 -7.98 -4.92
N ILE A 70 7.43 -7.03 -4.01
CA ILE A 70 6.61 -6.87 -2.79
C ILE A 70 5.15 -6.61 -3.18
N LYS A 71 4.93 -5.67 -4.11
CA LYS A 71 3.58 -5.36 -4.61
C LYS A 71 2.92 -6.56 -5.27
N PHE A 72 3.65 -7.28 -6.13
CA PHE A 72 3.12 -8.46 -6.80
C PHE A 72 2.65 -9.52 -5.80
N GLU A 73 3.47 -9.84 -4.79
CA GLU A 73 3.11 -10.79 -3.74
C GLU A 73 1.85 -10.35 -2.99
N GLY A 74 1.79 -9.08 -2.58
CA GLY A 74 0.63 -8.54 -1.85
C GLY A 74 -0.65 -8.50 -2.68
N TYR A 75 -0.58 -8.07 -3.94
CA TYR A 75 -1.74 -8.04 -4.83
C TYR A 75 -2.22 -9.44 -5.21
N ASP A 76 -1.32 -10.38 -5.52
CA ASP A 76 -1.70 -11.76 -5.86
C ASP A 76 -2.38 -12.47 -4.68
N LEU A 77 -1.81 -12.35 -3.47
CA LEU A 77 -2.41 -12.94 -2.29
C LEU A 77 -3.69 -12.20 -1.87
N GLY A 78 -3.68 -10.87 -1.89
CA GLY A 78 -4.83 -10.03 -1.58
C GLY A 78 -6.02 -10.33 -2.49
N ALA A 79 -5.79 -10.53 -3.79
CA ALA A 79 -6.82 -10.93 -4.74
C ALA A 79 -7.46 -12.27 -4.35
N LYS A 80 -6.64 -13.28 -4.01
CA LYS A 80 -7.13 -14.60 -3.58
C LYS A 80 -7.98 -14.51 -2.32
N LEU A 81 -7.54 -13.71 -1.33
CA LEU A 81 -8.28 -13.49 -0.09
C LEU A 81 -9.61 -12.77 -0.33
N MET A 82 -9.63 -11.75 -1.19
CA MET A 82 -10.85 -11.03 -1.54
C MET A 82 -11.85 -11.91 -2.29
N ARG A 83 -11.40 -12.78 -3.19
CA ARG A 83 -12.29 -13.78 -3.83
C ARG A 83 -12.88 -14.77 -2.83
N LYS A 84 -12.06 -15.26 -1.89
CA LYS A 84 -12.55 -16.12 -0.81
C LYS A 84 -13.59 -15.37 0.03
N ARG A 85 -13.32 -14.12 0.38
CA ARG A 85 -14.22 -13.27 1.17
C ARG A 85 -15.54 -13.00 0.44
N ALA A 86 -15.50 -12.73 -0.86
CA ALA A 86 -16.68 -12.58 -1.69
C ALA A 86 -17.58 -13.83 -1.62
N ASN A 87 -17.01 -15.02 -1.78
CA ASN A 87 -17.75 -16.27 -1.68
C ASN A 87 -18.38 -16.47 -0.30
N GLU A 88 -17.65 -16.18 0.79
CA GLU A 88 -18.20 -16.23 2.15
C GLU A 88 -19.38 -15.27 2.34
N LEU A 89 -19.27 -14.04 1.84
CA LEU A 89 -20.32 -13.02 1.92
C LEU A 89 -21.55 -13.41 1.08
N LYS A 90 -21.33 -13.98 -0.11
CA LYS A 90 -22.39 -14.50 -0.98
C LYS A 90 -23.16 -15.62 -0.30
N ASN A 91 -22.47 -16.57 0.31
CA ASN A 91 -23.08 -17.66 1.07
C ASN A 91 -23.85 -17.15 2.31
N ALA A 92 -23.44 -16.03 2.89
CA ALA A 92 -24.13 -15.36 3.98
C ALA A 92 -25.29 -14.44 3.52
N GLY A 93 -25.58 -14.36 2.21
CA GLY A 93 -26.63 -13.49 1.66
C GLY A 93 -26.28 -12.00 1.59
N ARG A 94 -25.02 -11.63 1.86
CA ARG A 94 -24.52 -10.24 1.83
C ARG A 94 -24.05 -9.86 0.43
N ILE A 95 -24.98 -9.83 -0.52
CA ILE A 95 -24.69 -9.74 -1.97
C ILE A 95 -23.88 -8.48 -2.32
N SER A 96 -24.30 -7.29 -1.89
CA SER A 96 -23.58 -6.04 -2.21
C SER A 96 -22.14 -6.01 -1.69
N GLU A 97 -21.89 -6.59 -0.52
CA GLU A 97 -20.53 -6.68 0.02
C GLU A 97 -19.69 -7.72 -0.70
N ALA A 98 -20.30 -8.81 -1.14
CA ALA A 98 -19.64 -9.81 -1.99
C ALA A 98 -19.20 -9.18 -3.32
N GLU A 99 -20.07 -8.41 -3.98
CA GLU A 99 -19.75 -7.68 -5.21
C GLU A 99 -18.60 -6.69 -5.00
N ASN A 100 -18.59 -5.95 -3.89
CA ASN A 100 -17.46 -5.07 -3.54
C ASN A 100 -16.15 -5.85 -3.37
N ALA A 101 -16.19 -7.01 -2.73
CA ALA A 101 -15.02 -7.86 -2.57
C ALA A 101 -14.55 -8.47 -3.91
N GLU A 102 -15.46 -8.82 -4.81
CA GLU A 102 -15.12 -9.26 -6.18
C GLU A 102 -14.44 -8.15 -6.97
N MET A 103 -14.99 -6.93 -6.94
CA MET A 103 -14.38 -5.77 -7.60
C MET A 103 -12.97 -5.48 -7.10
N LEU A 104 -12.75 -5.55 -5.78
CA LEU A 104 -11.40 -5.41 -5.21
C LEU A 104 -10.47 -6.54 -5.65
N ALA A 105 -10.96 -7.78 -5.70
CA ALA A 105 -10.15 -8.90 -6.16
C ALA A 105 -9.72 -8.76 -7.64
N ASP A 106 -10.61 -8.26 -8.50
CA ASP A 106 -10.31 -8.07 -9.92
C ASP A 106 -9.35 -6.89 -10.14
N SER A 107 -9.51 -5.83 -9.35
CA SER A 107 -8.54 -4.72 -9.31
C SER A 107 -7.15 -5.21 -8.91
N TYR A 108 -7.03 -5.95 -7.80
CA TYR A 108 -5.76 -6.52 -7.34
C TYR A 108 -5.15 -7.52 -8.34
N THR A 109 -5.99 -8.34 -8.99
CA THR A 109 -5.54 -9.25 -10.05
C THR A 109 -4.91 -8.48 -11.21
N SER A 110 -5.54 -7.38 -11.61
CA SER A 110 -5.06 -6.53 -12.71
C SER A 110 -3.72 -5.88 -12.37
N GLU A 111 -3.59 -5.33 -11.17
CA GLU A 111 -2.32 -4.77 -10.67
C GLU A 111 -1.19 -5.82 -10.63
N ALA A 112 -1.47 -7.01 -10.09
CA ALA A 112 -0.49 -8.11 -10.08
C ALA A 112 -0.06 -8.53 -11.50
N MET A 113 -0.99 -8.57 -12.45
CA MET A 113 -0.68 -8.91 -13.85
C MET A 113 0.19 -7.85 -14.53
N MET A 114 -0.04 -6.57 -14.27
CA MET A 114 0.81 -5.49 -14.79
C MET A 114 2.23 -5.61 -14.22
N LEU A 115 2.35 -5.84 -12.92
CA LEU A 115 3.66 -5.99 -12.26
C LEU A 115 4.43 -7.21 -12.76
N LYS A 116 3.76 -8.34 -13.00
CA LYS A 116 4.40 -9.56 -13.55
C LYS A 116 5.06 -9.34 -14.92
N GLN A 117 4.67 -8.32 -15.68
CA GLN A 117 5.30 -7.99 -16.97
C GLN A 117 6.55 -7.11 -16.81
N THR A 118 6.81 -6.61 -15.60
CA THR A 118 7.88 -5.64 -15.32
C THR A 118 9.17 -6.27 -14.79
N PHE A 119 9.17 -7.57 -14.49
CA PHE A 119 10.33 -8.30 -13.98
C PHE A 119 10.37 -9.77 -14.44
#